data_AF-A0A3D2UZW3-F1
#
_entry.id   AF-A0A3D2UZW3-F1
#
_cell.length_a   1.000
_cell.length_b   1.000
_cell.length_c   1.000
_cell.angle_alpha   90.00
_cell.angle_beta   90.00
_cell.angle_gamma   90.00
#
_symmetry.space_group_name_H-M   'P 1'
#
loop_
_entity.id
_entity.type
_entity.pdbx_description
1 polymer ?
#
loop_
_entity_poly.entity_id
_entity_poly.type
_entity_poly.pdbx_seq_one_letter_code
_entity_poly.pdbx_strand_id
1 'polypeptide(L)'
;MQSNRRQMIRSIAGGSLLLPGIMSQLMSDSANAAKSNNPLSPKDSHFPATAKRVIFLFMTGGVSHVDTFDHKPILNERHDQQQR
;
A
#
# COMPACT_ATOMS: atom_id res chain seq x y z
N MET A 1 -24.61 20.10 -37.14
CA MET A 1 -24.59 20.76 -35.81
C MET A 1 -23.83 22.08 -35.93
N GLN A 2 -24.52 23.21 -36.16
CA GLN A 2 -23.85 24.51 -36.23
C GLN A 2 -23.68 25.06 -34.81
N SER A 3 -22.49 24.89 -34.24
CA SER A 3 -22.13 25.46 -32.94
C SER A 3 -22.03 26.98 -33.06
N ASN A 4 -22.98 27.71 -32.48
CA ASN A 4 -23.03 29.16 -32.57
C ASN A 4 -21.97 29.78 -31.63
N ARG A 5 -21.20 30.79 -32.07
CA ARG A 5 -20.12 31.40 -31.27
C ARG A 5 -20.57 31.80 -29.86
N ARG A 6 -21.83 32.23 -29.73
CA ARG A 6 -22.45 32.58 -28.45
C ARG A 6 -22.56 31.39 -27.49
N GLN A 7 -22.85 30.19 -27.99
CA GLN A 7 -22.87 28.97 -27.19
C GLN A 7 -21.46 28.60 -26.73
N MET A 8 -20.46 28.78 -27.60
CA MET A 8 -19.05 28.55 -27.25
C MET A 8 -18.53 29.52 -26.18
N ILE A 9 -18.88 30.81 -26.27
CA ILE A 9 -18.51 31.79 -25.25
C ILE A 9 -19.21 31.48 -23.91
N ARG A 10 -20.48 31.06 -23.95
CA ARG A 10 -21.21 30.67 -22.73
C ARG A 10 -20.64 29.40 -22.08
N SER A 11 -20.20 28.42 -22.86
CA SER A 11 -19.58 27.21 -22.30
C SER A 11 -18.19 27.48 -21.74
N ILE A 12 -17.38 28.33 -22.38
CA ILE A 12 -16.06 28.73 -21.87
C ILE A 12 -16.21 29.56 -20.58
N ALA A 13 -17.13 30.53 -20.54
CA ALA A 13 -17.36 31.35 -19.35
C ALA A 13 -17.95 30.54 -18.18
N GLY A 14 -18.95 29.69 -18.46
CA GLY A 14 -19.56 28.83 -17.45
C GLY A 14 -18.61 27.74 -16.93
N GLY A 15 -17.75 27.21 -17.79
CA GLY A 15 -16.75 26.20 -17.43
C GLY A 15 -15.52 26.77 -16.72
N SER A 16 -15.06 27.98 -17.04
CA SER A 16 -13.83 28.53 -16.45
C SER A 16 -14.01 29.11 -15.05
N LEU A 17 -15.16 29.71 -14.75
CA LEU A 17 -15.38 30.39 -13.46
C LEU A 17 -15.86 29.45 -12.36
N LEU A 18 -16.72 28.48 -12.69
CA LEU A 18 -17.35 27.60 -11.70
C LEU A 18 -16.59 26.29 -11.47
N LEU A 19 -15.90 25.77 -12.50
CA LEU A 19 -15.21 24.49 -12.42
C LEU A 19 -14.07 24.44 -11.39
N PRO A 20 -13.23 25.50 -11.20
CA PRO A 20 -12.18 25.45 -10.19
C PRO A 20 -12.73 25.28 -8.77
N GLY A 21 -13.85 25.95 -8.44
CA GLY A 21 -14.51 25.83 -7.14
C GLY A 21 -15.14 24.45 -6.92
N ILE A 22 -15.84 23.92 -7.94
CA ILE A 22 -16.43 22.58 -7.89
C ILE A 22 -15.34 21.51 -7.74
N MET A 23 -14.25 21.63 -8.51
CA MET A 23 -13.11 20.72 -8.44
C MET A 23 -12.41 20.79 -7.08
N SER A 24 -12.23 21.99 -6.53
CA SER A 24 -11.67 22.17 -5.19
C SER A 24 -12.54 21.52 -4.11
N GLN A 25 -13.87 21.59 -4.24
CA GLN A 25 -14.79 20.98 -3.28
C GLN A 25 -14.81 19.46 -3.39
N LEU A 26 -14.84 18.91 -4.62
CA LEU A 26 -14.76 17.46 -4.86
C LEU A 26 -13.46 16.84 -4.31
N MET A 27 -12.34 17.55 -4.48
CA MET A 27 -11.04 17.12 -3.98
C MET A 27 -10.93 17.27 -2.45
N SER A 28 -11.63 18.25 -1.88
CA SER A 28 -11.68 18.44 -0.41
C SER A 28 -12.49 17.34 0.27
N ASP A 29 -13.60 16.88 -0.31
CA ASP A 29 -14.36 15.73 0.22
C ASP A 29 -13.54 14.43 0.19
N SER A 30 -12.78 14.22 -0.89
CA SER A 30 -11.86 13.07 -1.00
C SER A 30 -10.74 13.13 0.05
N ALA A 31 -10.21 14.32 0.34
CA ALA A 31 -9.20 14.53 1.39
C ALA A 31 -9.78 14.39 2.82
N ASN A 32 -11.05 14.75 3.02
CA ASN A 32 -11.74 14.57 4.30
C ASN A 32 -12.16 13.12 4.56
N ALA A 33 -12.45 12.33 3.52
CA ALA A 33 -12.68 10.89 3.65
C ALA A 33 -11.44 10.17 4.25
N ALA A 34 -10.23 10.61 3.90
CA ALA A 34 -8.97 10.12 4.48
C ALA A 34 -8.76 10.55 5.95
N LYS A 35 -9.47 11.58 6.44
CA LYS A 35 -9.47 12.03 7.84
C LYS A 35 -10.58 11.42 8.69
N SER A 36 -11.51 10.67 8.08
CA SER A 36 -12.43 9.87 8.87
C SER A 36 -11.60 8.89 9.69
N ASN A 37 -11.82 8.83 11.01
CA ASN A 37 -11.16 7.91 11.94
C ASN A 37 -11.57 6.47 11.60
N ASN A 38 -11.11 5.97 10.45
CA ASN A 38 -11.28 4.60 10.05
C ASN A 38 -10.40 3.76 10.99
N PRO A 39 -10.96 2.90 11.85
CA PRO A 39 -10.16 2.09 12.77
C PRO A 39 -9.22 1.12 12.03
N LEU A 40 -9.43 0.92 10.73
CA LEU A 40 -8.58 0.14 9.82
C LEU A 40 -7.66 1.02 8.96
N SER A 41 -7.56 2.33 9.23
CA SER A 41 -6.57 3.17 8.55
C SER A 41 -5.16 2.69 8.89
N PRO A 42 -4.22 2.65 7.92
CA PRO A 42 -2.82 2.38 8.20
C PRO A 42 -2.30 3.30 9.31
N LYS A 43 -1.67 2.72 10.32
CA LYS A 43 -1.03 3.47 11.41
C LYS A 43 0.39 3.84 11.02
N ASP A 44 0.85 4.95 11.58
CA ASP A 44 2.26 5.32 11.47
C ASP A 44 3.15 4.27 12.12
N SER A 45 4.32 4.05 11.51
CA SER A 45 5.35 3.16 12.05
C SER A 45 5.91 3.75 13.36
N HIS A 46 6.23 2.88 14.33
CA HIS A 46 6.89 3.30 15.57
C HIS A 46 8.27 3.93 15.33
N PHE A 47 8.93 3.58 14.23
CA PHE A 47 10.24 4.10 13.84
C PHE A 47 10.20 4.74 12.46
N PRO A 48 11.05 5.75 12.19
CA PRO A 48 11.15 6.33 10.86
C PRO A 48 11.58 5.27 9.85
N ALA A 49 10.88 5.21 8.71
CA ALA A 49 11.23 4.29 7.63
C ALA A 49 12.56 4.71 6.99
N THR A 50 13.57 3.86 7.09
CA THR A 50 14.90 4.11 6.50
C THR A 50 14.99 3.70 5.03
N ALA A 51 14.09 2.82 4.57
CA ALA A 51 14.03 2.32 3.19
C ALA A 51 12.65 2.54 2.58
N LYS A 52 12.60 2.93 1.30
CA LYS A 52 11.35 3.16 0.56
C LYS A 52 10.68 1.86 0.09
N ARG A 53 11.47 0.80 -0.15
CA ARG A 53 11.01 -0.51 -0.62
C ARG A 53 11.87 -1.61 0.00
N VAL A 54 11.23 -2.67 0.48
CA VAL A 54 11.90 -3.85 1.03
C VAL A 54 11.41 -5.06 0.24
N ILE A 55 12.34 -5.82 -0.35
CA ILE A 55 12.04 -7.08 -1.02
C ILE A 55 12.61 -8.18 -0.12
N PHE A 56 11.74 -8.93 0.56
CA PHE A 56 12.13 -10.04 1.43
C PHE A 56 12.06 -11.34 0.65
N LEU A 57 13.21 -12.01 0.49
CA LEU A 57 13.31 -13.30 -0.18
C LEU A 57 13.56 -14.36 0.90
N PHE A 58 12.59 -15.26 1.09
CA PHE A 58 12.76 -16.42 1.95
C PHE A 58 13.08 -17.65 1.09
N MET A 59 14.30 -18.18 1.24
CA MET A 59 14.74 -19.39 0.56
C MET A 59 14.68 -20.56 1.53
N THR A 60 13.74 -21.49 1.29
CA THR A 60 13.65 -22.73 2.05
C THR A 60 14.87 -23.61 1.77
N GLY A 61 15.54 -24.08 2.82
CA GLY A 61 16.69 -25.00 2.69
C GLY A 61 18.07 -24.34 2.74
N GLY A 62 18.17 -23.06 3.11
CA GLY A 62 19.46 -22.48 3.47
C GLY A 62 20.00 -23.12 4.75
N VAL A 63 21.25 -23.57 4.73
CA VAL A 63 21.93 -24.03 5.95
C VAL A 63 22.01 -22.85 6.92
N SER A 64 21.30 -22.94 8.04
CA SER A 64 21.45 -21.92 9.07
C SER A 64 22.83 -22.09 9.71
N HIS A 65 23.48 -21.02 10.13
CA HIS A 65 24.74 -21.14 10.88
C HIS A 65 24.56 -22.01 12.15
N VAL A 66 23.33 -22.06 12.67
CA VAL A 66 22.92 -22.88 13.81
C VAL A 66 22.88 -24.37 13.45
N ASP A 67 22.57 -24.73 12.20
CA ASP A 67 22.39 -26.13 11.77
C ASP A 67 23.59 -26.71 11.00
N THR A 68 24.54 -25.88 10.55
CA THR A 68 25.63 -26.34 9.64
C THR A 68 26.69 -27.19 10.35
N PHE A 69 26.83 -27.06 11.68
CA PHE A 69 27.88 -27.75 12.46
C PHE A 69 27.41 -28.32 13.79
N ASP A 70 26.10 -28.36 14.05
CA ASP A 70 25.55 -28.97 15.25
C ASP A 70 25.22 -30.44 14.96
N HIS A 71 26.09 -31.35 15.40
CA HIS A 71 25.79 -32.77 15.31
C HIS A 71 24.63 -33.08 16.27
N LYS A 72 23.47 -33.43 15.71
CA LYS A 72 22.25 -33.79 16.47
C LYS A 72 22.07 -35.32 16.52
N PRO A 73 22.80 -36.05 17.39
CA PRO A 73 22.76 -37.52 17.43
C PRO A 73 21.37 -38.06 17.74
N ILE A 74 20.64 -37.42 18.68
CA ILE A 74 19.28 -37.83 19.07
C ILE A 74 18.29 -37.70 17.90
N LEU A 75 18.49 -36.71 17.02
CA LEU A 75 17.63 -36.52 15.85
C LEU A 75 17.88 -37.62 14.81
N ASN A 76 19.14 -38.00 14.62
CA ASN A 76 19.53 -39.10 13.74
C ASN A 76 19.01 -40.44 14.26
N GLU A 77 19.08 -40.68 15.57
CA GLU A 77 18.55 -41.89 16.21
C GLU A 77 17.03 -42.03 16.06
N ARG A 78 16.30 -40.91 16.01
CA ARG A 78 14.83 -40.88 15.93
C ARG A 78 14.30 -40.59 14.53
N HIS A 79 15.17 -40.59 13.51
CA HIS A 79 14.84 -40.16 12.16
C HIS A 79 13.65 -40.91 11.52
N ASP A 80 13.35 -42.12 11.98
CA ASP A 80 12.22 -42.93 11.49
C ASP A 80 11.21 -43.32 12.58
N GLN A 81 11.30 -42.72 13.77
CA GLN A 81 10.36 -42.98 14.86
C GLN A 81 9.10 -42.12 14.69
N GLN A 82 7.96 -42.77 14.44
CA GLN A 82 6.66 -42.09 14.49
C GLN A 82 6.47 -41.49 15.88
N GLN A 83 6.45 -40.16 15.94
CA GLN A 83 6.09 -39.42 17.14
C GLN A 83 4.61 -39.73 17.42
N ARG A 84 4.35 -40.47 18.49
CA ARG A 84 3.01 -40.77 18.99
C ARG A 84 2.34 -39.54 19.57
#